data_AF-A0A2V9KMD5-F1
#
_entry.id   AF-A0A2V9KMD5-F1
#
_cell.length_a   1.000
_cell.length_b   1.000
_cell.length_c   1.000
_cell.angle_alpha   90.00
_cell.angle_beta   90.00
_cell.angle_gamma   90.00
#
_symmetry.space_group_name_H-M   'P 1'
#
loop_
_entity.id
_entity.type
_entity.pdbx_description
1 polymer ?
#
loop_
_entity_poly.entity_id
_entity_poly.type
_entity_poly.pdbx_seq_one_letter_code
_entity_poly.pdbx_strand_id
1 'polypeptide(L)'
;MCVNKCSVVAVVNNGVIQKLNPNPENPRSRGMLCARGNAGLQQVYDPDRLKIPLIRAGARGEGKWRRATWDEAWDFAAQKLSGVKAKYGPQGTLWSSSESFQEIFFKNLGLAFGSPNVARHPTLCLASLNLAYSTTFGTVPSFDLLNAKYIIMSGANRMESFITPDTMDLVGSTTERKARLIYLDPRFTVTASKA
;
A
#
# COMPACT_ATOMS: atom_id res chain seq x y z
N MET A 1 -2.41 3.25 -4.05
CA MET A 1 -1.59 4.37 -3.53
C MET A 1 -1.32 4.26 -2.04
N CYS A 2 -2.33 4.06 -1.18
CA CYS A 2 -2.11 3.75 0.24
C CYS A 2 -3.07 2.66 0.72
N VAL A 3 -2.84 2.19 1.95
CA VAL A 3 -3.60 1.13 2.64
C VAL A 3 -5.10 1.42 2.75
N ASN A 4 -5.53 2.69 2.71
CA ASN A 4 -6.94 3.05 2.87
C ASN A 4 -7.80 2.60 1.68
N LYS A 5 -7.21 2.50 0.48
CA LYS A 5 -7.87 2.00 -0.73
C LYS A 5 -9.21 2.71 -1.02
N CYS A 6 -9.24 4.05 -0.96
CA CYS A 6 -10.39 4.83 -1.39
C CYS A 6 -10.70 4.50 -2.86
N SER A 7 -11.98 4.26 -3.18
CA SER A 7 -12.40 4.21 -4.59
C SER A 7 -12.66 5.62 -5.11
N VAL A 8 -12.57 5.75 -6.43
CA VAL A 8 -12.64 7.02 -7.14
C VAL A 8 -13.54 6.86 -8.37
N VAL A 9 -14.11 7.96 -8.83
CA VAL A 9 -14.82 8.06 -10.11
C VAL A 9 -13.94 8.85 -11.07
N ALA A 10 -13.54 8.23 -12.17
CA ALA A 10 -12.73 8.87 -13.19
C ALA A 10 -13.62 9.70 -14.14
N VAL A 11 -13.28 10.97 -14.32
CA VAL A 11 -13.86 11.81 -15.38
C VAL A 11 -13.04 11.61 -16.64
N VAL A 12 -13.67 11.07 -17.68
CA VAL A 12 -13.02 10.74 -18.95
C VAL A 12 -13.55 11.64 -20.05
N ASN A 13 -12.66 12.26 -20.81
CA ASN A 13 -12.97 13.04 -21.99
C ASN A 13 -12.08 12.58 -23.15
N ASN A 14 -12.68 12.22 -24.28
CA ASN A 14 -11.97 11.72 -25.47
C ASN A 14 -10.98 10.57 -25.16
N GLY A 15 -11.37 9.64 -24.28
CA GLY A 15 -10.53 8.50 -23.87
C GLY A 15 -9.40 8.86 -22.90
N VAL A 16 -9.27 10.13 -22.49
CA VAL A 16 -8.26 10.60 -21.53
C VAL A 16 -8.92 10.89 -20.19
N ILE A 17 -8.33 10.37 -19.11
CA ILE A 17 -8.75 10.65 -17.74
C ILE A 17 -8.32 12.07 -17.39
N GLN A 18 -9.29 12.95 -17.14
CA GLN A 18 -9.06 14.36 -16.82
C GLN A 18 -8.98 14.61 -15.32
N LYS A 19 -9.71 13.82 -14.52
CA LYS A 19 -9.81 14.00 -13.07
C LYS A 19 -10.22 12.72 -12.37
N LEU A 20 -9.81 12.57 -11.11
CA LEU A 20 -10.33 11.57 -10.18
C LEU A 20 -11.18 12.27 -9.12
N ASN A 21 -12.48 11.98 -9.09
CA ASN A 21 -13.40 12.43 -8.05
C ASN A 21 -13.53 11.36 -6.96
N PRO A 22 -13.89 11.73 -5.71
CA PRO A 22 -14.29 10.75 -4.73
C PRO A 22 -15.50 9.94 -5.22
N ASN A 23 -15.55 8.66 -4.85
CA ASN A 23 -16.75 7.85 -5.05
C ASN A 23 -17.69 7.99 -3.84
N PRO A 24 -18.90 8.59 -3.99
CA PRO A 24 -19.84 8.77 -2.89
C PRO A 24 -20.38 7.45 -2.32
N GLU A 25 -20.37 6.38 -3.12
CA GLU A 25 -20.88 5.06 -2.72
C GLU A 25 -19.84 4.23 -1.95
N ASN A 26 -18.61 4.71 -1.80
CA ASN A 26 -17.60 3.97 -1.06
C ASN A 26 -17.84 4.08 0.45
N PRO A 27 -18.23 2.99 1.14
CA PRO A 27 -18.52 3.05 2.58
C PRO A 27 -17.26 3.28 3.41
N ARG A 28 -16.09 2.80 2.95
CA ARG A 28 -14.83 2.97 3.65
C ARG A 28 -14.35 4.41 3.60
N SER A 29 -14.28 5.01 2.42
CA SER A 29 -13.81 6.39 2.28
C SER A 29 -14.90 7.45 2.50
N ARG A 30 -16.17 7.05 2.62
CA ARG A 30 -17.33 7.92 2.87
C ARG A 30 -17.40 9.11 1.91
N GLY A 31 -17.17 8.86 0.62
CA GLY A 31 -17.17 9.94 -0.39
C GLY A 31 -16.00 10.93 -0.28
N MET A 32 -14.93 10.61 0.45
CA MET A 32 -13.77 11.48 0.59
C MET A 32 -12.56 11.01 -0.20
N LEU A 33 -11.77 11.97 -0.70
CA LEU A 33 -10.52 11.73 -1.40
C LEU A 33 -9.48 12.79 -1.01
N CYS A 34 -8.33 12.38 -0.49
CA CYS A 34 -7.27 13.30 -0.10
C CYS A 34 -6.48 13.81 -1.33
N ALA A 35 -5.61 14.81 -1.12
CA ALA A 35 -4.76 15.38 -2.17
C ALA A 35 -3.91 14.32 -2.90
N ARG A 36 -3.35 13.34 -2.17
CA ARG A 36 -2.62 12.21 -2.75
C ARG A 36 -3.50 11.40 -3.70
N GLY A 37 -4.73 11.09 -3.29
CA GLY A 37 -5.69 10.38 -4.13
C GLY A 37 -6.02 11.12 -5.43
N ASN A 38 -6.22 12.43 -5.36
CA ASN A 38 -6.41 13.29 -6.54
C ASN A 38 -5.17 13.28 -7.45
N ALA A 39 -3.97 13.34 -6.88
CA ALA A 39 -2.70 13.29 -7.61
C ALA A 39 -2.42 11.92 -8.26
N GLY A 40 -3.18 10.87 -7.93
CA GLY A 40 -3.00 9.52 -8.49
C GLY A 40 -3.10 9.45 -10.02
N LEU A 41 -3.75 10.43 -10.64
CA LEU A 41 -3.80 10.57 -12.09
C LEU A 41 -2.40 10.67 -12.72
N GLN A 42 -1.47 11.35 -12.04
CA GLN A 42 -0.11 11.55 -12.54
C GLN A 42 0.66 10.23 -12.70
N GLN A 43 0.32 9.18 -11.93
CA GLN A 43 0.95 7.86 -12.08
C GLN A 43 0.58 7.17 -13.40
N VAL A 44 -0.62 7.44 -13.94
CA VAL A 44 -1.08 6.83 -15.20
C VAL A 44 -0.32 7.44 -16.38
N TYR A 45 -0.09 8.75 -16.33
CA TYR A 45 0.53 9.57 -17.38
C TYR A 45 1.99 9.93 -17.13
N ASP A 46 2.63 9.30 -16.15
CA ASP A 46 4.04 9.48 -15.85
C ASP A 46 4.88 9.24 -17.13
N PRO A 47 5.70 10.21 -17.57
CA PRO A 47 6.51 10.07 -18.77
C PRO A 47 7.53 8.94 -18.66
N ASP A 48 7.95 8.57 -17.44
CA ASP A 48 8.94 7.52 -17.17
C ASP A 48 8.30 6.14 -16.96
N ARG A 49 6.97 6.03 -17.09
CA ARG A 49 6.27 4.76 -16.94
C ARG A 49 6.73 3.73 -17.98
N LEU A 50 7.16 2.56 -17.50
CA LEU A 50 7.47 1.41 -18.36
C LEU A 50 6.21 0.90 -19.08
N LYS A 51 6.28 0.88 -20.41
CA LYS A 51 5.19 0.43 -21.30
C LYS A 51 5.47 -0.91 -21.98
N ILE A 52 6.72 -1.38 -21.91
CA ILE A 52 7.20 -2.59 -22.56
C ILE A 52 8.15 -3.33 -21.62
N PRO A 53 8.24 -4.67 -21.72
CA PRO A 53 9.25 -5.44 -21.01
C PRO A 53 10.68 -5.03 -21.37
N LEU A 54 11.56 -5.06 -20.37
CA LEU A 54 12.98 -4.79 -20.52
C LEU A 54 13.79 -5.95 -19.94
N ILE A 55 14.83 -6.39 -20.65
CA ILE A 55 15.79 -7.40 -20.19
C ILE A 55 17.15 -6.73 -20.04
N ARG A 56 17.87 -7.05 -18.95
CA ARG A 56 19.19 -6.48 -18.68
C ARG A 56 20.19 -6.93 -19.74
N ALA A 57 20.91 -5.98 -20.34
CA ALA A 57 21.87 -6.22 -21.43
C ALA A 57 23.35 -6.12 -20.99
N GLY A 58 23.62 -5.76 -19.74
CA GLY A 58 24.97 -5.64 -19.18
C GLY A 58 25.11 -6.27 -17.80
N ALA A 59 26.21 -5.93 -17.11
CA ALA A 59 26.42 -6.38 -15.74
C ALA A 59 25.37 -5.79 -14.79
N ARG A 60 25.13 -6.48 -13.68
CA ARG A 60 24.18 -6.02 -12.66
C ARG A 60 24.65 -4.66 -12.11
N GLY A 61 23.78 -3.66 -12.14
CA GLY A 61 24.06 -2.31 -11.67
C GLY A 61 24.41 -1.30 -12.75
N GLU A 62 24.72 -1.73 -13.98
CA GLU A 62 25.11 -0.81 -15.07
C GLU A 62 23.96 0.02 -15.67
N GLY A 63 22.70 -0.28 -15.33
CA GLY A 63 21.55 0.41 -15.91
C GLY A 63 21.34 0.13 -17.41
N LYS A 64 22.03 -0.85 -18.01
CA LYS A 64 21.87 -1.22 -19.42
C LYS A 64 20.72 -2.20 -19.63
N TRP A 65 19.72 -1.76 -20.40
CA TRP A 65 18.50 -2.51 -20.68
C TRP A 65 18.21 -2.55 -22.19
N ARG A 66 17.67 -3.67 -22.67
CA ARG A 66 17.12 -3.81 -24.02
C ARG A 66 15.63 -4.08 -23.95
N ARG A 67 14.90 -3.64 -24.97
CA ARG A 67 13.47 -3.95 -25.15
C ARG A 67 13.28 -5.44 -25.44
N ALA A 68 12.16 -5.98 -25.01
CA ALA A 68 11.75 -7.37 -25.24
C ALA A 68 10.25 -7.46 -25.49
N THR A 69 9.80 -8.53 -26.16
CA THR A 69 8.37 -8.87 -26.22
C THR A 69 7.92 -9.49 -24.90
N TRP A 70 6.60 -9.58 -24.68
CA TRP A 70 6.07 -10.29 -23.51
C TRP A 70 6.42 -11.78 -23.53
N ASP A 71 6.34 -12.44 -24.68
CA ASP A 71 6.69 -13.85 -24.82
C ASP A 71 8.16 -14.10 -24.46
N GLU A 72 9.06 -13.27 -25.00
CA GLU A 72 10.50 -13.36 -24.68
C GLU A 72 10.76 -13.13 -23.19
N ALA A 73 10.08 -12.14 -22.59
CA ALA A 73 10.24 -11.85 -21.16
C ALA A 73 9.75 -13.00 -20.27
N TRP A 74 8.64 -13.64 -20.65
CA TRP A 74 8.11 -14.80 -19.93
C TRP A 74 9.01 -16.02 -20.07
N ASP A 75 9.45 -16.34 -21.28
CA ASP A 75 10.37 -17.45 -21.54
C ASP A 75 11.69 -17.25 -20.79
N PHE A 76 12.23 -16.03 -20.82
CA PHE A 76 13.43 -15.68 -20.07
C PHE A 76 13.24 -15.88 -18.56
N ALA A 77 12.14 -15.39 -17.99
CA ALA A 77 11.85 -15.56 -16.56
C ALA A 77 11.68 -17.04 -16.19
N ALA A 78 10.90 -17.80 -16.98
CA ALA A 78 10.66 -19.23 -16.77
C ALA A 78 11.96 -20.04 -16.86
N GLN A 79 12.80 -19.77 -17.85
CA GLN A 79 14.10 -20.43 -18.01
C GLN A 79 15.01 -20.17 -16.80
N LYS A 80 15.09 -18.91 -16.32
CA LYS A 80 15.92 -18.57 -15.15
C LYS A 80 15.40 -19.20 -13.87
N LEU A 81 14.09 -19.15 -13.63
CA LEU A 81 13.46 -19.78 -12.46
C LEU A 81 13.66 -21.30 -12.48
N SER A 82 13.43 -21.96 -13.61
CA SER A 82 13.66 -23.40 -13.77
C SER A 82 15.13 -23.78 -13.56
N GLY A 83 16.06 -22.96 -14.06
CA GLY A 83 17.50 -23.17 -13.82
C GLY A 83 17.89 -23.06 -12.35
N VAL A 84 17.32 -22.09 -11.62
CA VAL A 84 17.51 -21.97 -10.16
C VAL A 84 16.93 -23.20 -9.45
N LYS A 85 15.71 -23.62 -9.82
CA LYS A 85 15.06 -24.80 -9.23
C LYS A 85 15.84 -26.09 -9.47
N ALA A 86 16.38 -26.30 -10.68
CA ALA A 86 17.18 -27.47 -11.00
C ALA A 86 18.49 -27.51 -10.20
N LYS A 87 19.12 -26.35 -9.96
CA LYS A 87 20.43 -26.27 -9.28
C LYS A 87 20.34 -26.24 -7.75
N TYR A 88 19.34 -25.55 -7.20
CA TYR A 88 19.25 -25.25 -5.76
C TYR A 88 17.93 -25.68 -5.13
N GLY A 89 17.05 -26.34 -5.87
CA GLY A 89 15.67 -26.60 -5.47
C GLY A 89 14.81 -25.32 -5.51
N PRO A 90 13.48 -25.46 -5.30
CA PRO A 90 12.58 -24.31 -5.34
C PRO A 90 12.87 -23.27 -4.24
N GLN A 91 13.48 -23.68 -3.12
CA GLN A 91 13.96 -22.79 -2.05
C GLN A 91 15.07 -21.82 -2.48
N GLY A 92 15.71 -22.04 -3.64
CA GLY A 92 16.66 -21.08 -4.21
C GLY A 92 16.03 -19.77 -4.69
N THR A 93 14.70 -19.63 -4.61
CA THR A 93 13.96 -18.44 -5.06
C THR A 93 13.32 -17.70 -3.90
N LEU A 94 13.29 -16.36 -3.94
CA LEU A 94 12.52 -15.51 -3.02
C LEU A 94 11.37 -14.86 -3.79
N TRP A 95 10.16 -15.01 -3.27
CA TRP A 95 8.96 -14.40 -3.83
C TRP A 95 8.50 -13.30 -2.88
N SER A 96 8.59 -12.05 -3.34
CA SER A 96 8.22 -10.89 -2.54
C SER A 96 7.32 -9.96 -3.33
N SER A 97 6.34 -9.38 -2.64
CA SER A 97 5.42 -8.41 -3.23
C SER A 97 5.09 -7.29 -2.24
N SER A 98 4.88 -6.10 -2.80
CA SER A 98 4.36 -4.93 -2.08
C SER A 98 2.83 -4.96 -2.03
N GLU A 99 2.25 -4.03 -1.27
CA GLU A 99 0.81 -3.94 -1.08
C GLU A 99 0.09 -3.64 -2.41
N SER A 100 -0.70 -4.59 -2.91
CA SER A 100 -1.69 -4.39 -3.97
C SER A 100 -2.53 -5.66 -4.15
N PHE A 101 -3.48 -5.64 -5.09
CA PHE A 101 -4.18 -6.87 -5.52
C PHE A 101 -3.24 -7.97 -6.03
N GLN A 102 -2.03 -7.62 -6.46
CA GLN A 102 -1.04 -8.57 -6.98
C GLN A 102 -0.35 -9.39 -5.89
N GLU A 103 -0.47 -9.00 -4.62
CA GLU A 103 0.25 -9.64 -3.53
C GLU A 103 -0.16 -11.09 -3.30
N ILE A 104 -1.47 -11.37 -3.35
CA ILE A 104 -2.01 -12.73 -3.22
C ILE A 104 -1.59 -13.58 -4.41
N PHE A 105 -1.63 -13.01 -5.63
CA PHE A 105 -1.19 -13.69 -6.83
C PHE A 105 0.29 -14.10 -6.75
N PHE A 106 1.16 -13.18 -6.33
CA PHE A 106 2.60 -13.44 -6.21
C PHE A 106 2.93 -14.47 -5.12
N LYS A 107 2.22 -14.41 -3.98
CA LYS A 107 2.30 -15.44 -2.93
C LYS A 107 1.92 -16.81 -3.49
N ASN A 108 0.77 -16.90 -4.16
CA ASN A 108 0.26 -18.17 -4.68
C ASN A 108 1.18 -18.75 -5.75
N LEU A 109 1.76 -17.91 -6.61
CA LEU A 109 2.74 -18.33 -7.60
C LEU A 109 4.00 -18.92 -6.95
N GLY A 110 4.54 -18.27 -5.90
CA GLY A 110 5.68 -18.79 -5.16
C GLY A 110 5.41 -20.14 -4.48
N LEU A 111 4.22 -20.28 -3.89
CA LEU A 111 3.76 -21.55 -3.29
C LEU A 111 3.58 -22.65 -4.34
N ALA A 112 2.96 -22.34 -5.49
CA ALA A 112 2.78 -23.29 -6.60
C ALA A 112 4.11 -23.69 -7.24
N PHE A 113 5.08 -22.78 -7.29
CA PHE A 113 6.45 -23.09 -7.71
C PHE A 113 7.15 -24.07 -6.75
N GLY A 114 6.68 -24.15 -5.51
CA GLY A 114 7.19 -24.99 -4.42
C GLY A 114 8.19 -24.27 -3.51
N SER A 115 8.30 -22.94 -3.59
CA SER A 115 9.24 -22.20 -2.74
C SER A 115 8.64 -21.94 -1.36
N PRO A 116 9.36 -22.27 -0.27
CA PRO A 116 8.98 -21.86 1.08
C PRO A 116 9.26 -20.37 1.34
N ASN A 117 10.06 -19.73 0.49
CA ASN A 117 10.57 -18.38 0.72
C ASN A 117 9.62 -17.35 0.09
N VAL A 118 8.51 -17.11 0.77
CA VAL A 118 7.57 -16.04 0.44
C VAL A 118 7.63 -14.96 1.51
N ALA A 119 8.07 -13.77 1.11
CA ALA A 119 8.09 -12.59 1.96
C ALA A 119 6.98 -11.61 1.53
N ARG A 120 6.41 -10.91 2.48
CA ARG A 120 5.40 -9.87 2.22
C ARG A 120 5.80 -8.59 2.93
N HIS A 121 5.43 -7.45 2.34
CA HIS A 121 5.71 -6.14 2.92
C HIS A 121 5.17 -5.87 4.34
N PRO A 122 4.12 -6.55 4.90
CA PRO A 122 3.61 -6.23 6.23
C PRO A 122 4.65 -6.37 7.35
N THR A 123 5.70 -7.18 7.17
CA THR A 123 6.82 -7.28 8.13
C THR A 123 7.55 -5.96 8.35
N LEU A 124 7.51 -5.05 7.37
CA LEU A 124 8.04 -3.69 7.44
C LEU A 124 6.97 -2.64 7.76
N CYS A 125 5.72 -3.05 7.97
CA CYS A 125 4.58 -2.14 8.11
C CYS A 125 3.78 -2.45 9.39
N LEU A 126 2.72 -3.26 9.31
CA LEU A 126 1.76 -3.46 10.39
C LEU A 126 1.93 -4.78 11.17
N ALA A 127 2.88 -5.64 10.80
CA ALA A 127 2.95 -7.00 11.36
C ALA A 127 3.13 -7.03 12.87
N SER A 128 3.97 -6.15 13.44
CA SER A 128 4.20 -6.08 14.88
C SER A 128 2.94 -5.68 15.64
N LEU A 129 2.25 -4.64 15.19
CA LEU A 129 1.02 -4.13 15.79
C LEU A 129 -0.14 -5.13 15.65
N ASN A 130 -0.30 -5.72 14.46
CA ASN A 130 -1.34 -6.72 14.23
C ASN A 130 -1.11 -7.97 15.09
N LEU A 131 0.15 -8.43 15.21
CA LEU A 131 0.47 -9.56 16.07
C LEU A 131 0.14 -9.24 17.52
N ALA A 132 0.58 -8.09 18.05
CA ALA A 132 0.31 -7.68 19.42
C ALA A 132 -1.21 -7.60 19.71
N TYR A 133 -2.00 -7.02 18.81
CA TYR A 133 -3.44 -6.98 18.96
C TYR A 133 -4.08 -8.36 18.87
N SER A 134 -3.72 -9.16 17.88
CA SER A 134 -4.27 -10.51 17.73
C SER A 134 -3.92 -11.43 18.91
N THR A 135 -2.70 -11.34 19.47
CA THR A 135 -2.32 -12.16 20.64
C THR A 135 -2.98 -11.68 21.93
N THR A 136 -3.33 -10.40 22.03
CA THR A 136 -3.93 -9.82 23.25
C THR A 136 -5.46 -9.90 23.23
N PHE A 137 -6.08 -9.60 22.10
CA PHE A 137 -7.53 -9.45 21.94
C PHE A 137 -8.17 -10.51 21.04
N GLY A 138 -7.38 -11.41 20.43
CA GLY A 138 -7.85 -12.37 19.44
C GLY A 138 -8.18 -11.77 18.07
N THR A 139 -8.07 -10.44 17.92
CA THR A 139 -8.38 -9.71 16.68
C THR A 139 -7.62 -8.38 16.62
N VAL A 140 -7.60 -7.74 15.45
CA VAL A 140 -7.17 -6.35 15.31
C VAL A 140 -8.40 -5.46 15.51
N PRO A 141 -8.49 -4.70 16.62
CA PRO A 141 -9.68 -3.89 16.89
C PRO A 141 -9.76 -2.68 15.97
N SER A 142 -10.98 -2.24 15.69
CA SER A 142 -11.26 -0.93 15.11
C SER A 142 -11.33 0.12 16.21
N PHE A 143 -10.87 1.34 15.93
CA PHE A 143 -10.92 2.46 16.89
C PHE A 143 -12.13 3.34 16.59
N ASP A 144 -13.07 3.42 17.54
CA ASP A 144 -14.22 4.33 17.44
C ASP A 144 -13.82 5.75 17.87
N LEU A 145 -13.01 6.40 17.02
CA LEU A 145 -12.49 7.74 17.31
C LEU A 145 -13.63 8.76 17.45
N LEU A 146 -14.69 8.63 16.64
CA LEU A 146 -15.79 9.59 16.62
C LEU A 146 -16.59 9.62 17.93
N ASN A 147 -16.78 8.48 18.59
CA ASN A 147 -17.52 8.41 19.86
C ASN A 147 -16.62 8.40 21.10
N ALA A 148 -15.29 8.36 20.94
CA ALA A 148 -14.36 8.42 22.05
C ALA A 148 -14.47 9.75 22.81
N LYS A 149 -14.46 9.70 24.15
CA LYS A 149 -14.38 10.89 25.03
C LYS A 149 -12.94 11.21 25.45
N TYR A 150 -12.07 10.20 25.37
CA TYR A 150 -10.68 10.27 25.78
C TYR A 150 -9.86 9.40 24.83
N ILE A 151 -8.82 9.97 24.24
CA ILE A 151 -7.99 9.33 23.21
C ILE A 151 -6.54 9.44 23.66
N ILE A 152 -5.86 8.31 23.81
CA ILE A 152 -4.41 8.26 24.01
C ILE A 152 -3.79 7.73 22.71
N MET A 153 -2.94 8.52 22.09
CA MET A 153 -2.40 8.24 20.76
C MET A 153 -0.88 8.30 20.78
N SER A 154 -0.25 7.14 20.62
CA SER A 154 1.21 7.01 20.60
C SER A 154 1.75 7.05 19.18
N GLY A 155 2.29 8.20 18.75
CA GLY A 155 3.03 8.41 17.50
C GLY A 155 2.22 8.30 16.20
N ALA A 156 0.91 8.00 16.28
CA ALA A 156 0.07 7.89 15.10
C ALA A 156 -0.30 9.29 14.57
N ASN A 157 0.54 9.85 13.70
CA ASN A 157 0.37 11.19 13.15
C ASN A 157 -0.79 11.30 12.15
N ARG A 158 -2.04 11.25 12.64
CA ARG A 158 -3.26 11.15 11.82
C ARG A 158 -3.57 12.41 11.01
N MET A 159 -3.04 13.57 11.37
CA MET A 159 -3.26 14.82 10.64
C MET A 159 -2.28 15.06 9.48
N GLU A 160 -1.19 14.29 9.39
CA GLU A 160 -0.24 14.37 8.26
C GLU A 160 -0.16 13.04 7.47
N SER A 161 -0.19 11.92 8.18
CA SER A 161 -0.24 10.56 7.60
C SER A 161 -1.69 10.11 7.40
N PHE A 162 -2.42 10.86 6.57
CA PHE A 162 -3.87 10.74 6.39
C PHE A 162 -4.33 9.30 6.11
N ILE A 163 -5.26 8.84 6.95
CA ILE A 163 -6.27 7.84 6.61
C ILE A 163 -7.59 8.60 6.72
N THR A 164 -8.14 9.03 5.58
CA THR A 164 -9.13 10.11 5.54
C THR A 164 -10.30 9.94 6.52
N PRO A 165 -10.94 8.76 6.63
CA PRO A 165 -12.00 8.54 7.61
C PRO A 165 -11.52 8.73 9.05
N ASP A 166 -10.48 8.01 9.47
CA ASP A 166 -9.90 8.09 10.82
C ASP A 166 -9.50 9.53 11.19
N THR A 167 -8.89 10.26 10.24
CA THR A 167 -8.47 11.64 10.45
C THR A 167 -9.69 12.54 10.70
N MET A 168 -10.74 12.40 9.88
CA MET A 168 -11.95 13.22 10.06
C MET A 168 -12.70 12.85 11.34
N ASP A 169 -12.72 11.57 11.73
CA ASP A 169 -13.33 11.14 12.99
C ASP A 169 -12.57 11.68 14.20
N LEU A 170 -11.22 11.69 14.14
CA LEU A 170 -10.39 12.33 15.16
C LEU A 170 -10.67 13.84 15.27
N VAL A 171 -10.74 14.55 14.13
CA VAL A 171 -11.10 15.97 14.12
C VAL A 171 -12.47 16.18 14.75
N GLY A 172 -13.52 15.50 14.25
CA GLY A 172 -14.88 15.65 14.78
C GLY A 172 -14.99 15.32 16.27
N SER A 173 -14.29 14.29 16.73
CA SER A 173 -14.27 13.93 18.17
C SER A 173 -13.68 15.05 19.04
N THR A 174 -12.58 15.66 18.60
CA THR A 174 -11.85 16.67 19.39
C THR A 174 -12.49 18.06 19.28
N THR A 175 -13.01 18.45 18.11
CA THR A 175 -13.56 19.80 17.89
C THR A 175 -15.04 19.90 18.22
N GLU A 176 -15.85 18.94 17.80
CA GLU A 176 -17.32 19.02 17.95
C GLU A 176 -17.78 18.36 19.24
N ARG A 177 -17.17 17.23 19.60
CA ARG A 177 -17.56 16.42 20.76
C ARG A 177 -16.67 16.63 21.99
N LYS A 178 -15.63 17.47 21.86
CA LYS A 178 -14.71 17.86 22.93
C LYS A 178 -14.03 16.67 23.62
N ALA A 179 -13.71 15.63 22.85
CA ALA A 179 -12.90 14.52 23.32
C ALA A 179 -11.50 15.02 23.72
N ARG A 180 -10.96 14.50 24.82
CA ARG A 180 -9.60 14.82 25.25
C ARG A 180 -8.59 13.96 24.49
N LEU A 181 -7.67 14.60 23.77
CA LEU A 181 -6.59 13.94 23.06
C LEU A 181 -5.27 14.06 23.85
N ILE A 182 -4.66 12.93 24.18
CA ILE A 182 -3.28 12.87 24.70
C ILE A 182 -2.42 12.26 23.60
N TYR A 183 -1.48 13.04 23.09
CA TYR A 183 -0.61 12.63 21.98
C TYR A 183 0.83 12.48 22.46
N LEU A 184 1.41 11.30 22.22
CA LEU A 184 2.78 10.95 22.62
C LEU A 184 3.63 10.78 21.37
N ASP A 185 4.51 11.73 21.06
CA ASP A 185 5.37 11.70 19.89
C ASP A 185 6.66 12.48 20.20
N PRO A 186 7.85 11.99 19.82
CA PRO A 186 9.10 12.74 19.96
C PRO A 186 9.14 14.03 19.13
N ARG A 187 8.24 14.19 18.15
CA ARG A 187 8.15 15.36 17.27
C ARG A 187 6.88 16.18 17.56
N PHE A 188 7.00 17.50 17.48
CA PHE A 188 5.85 18.40 17.47
C PHE A 188 5.20 18.43 16.07
N THR A 189 4.40 17.41 15.77
CA THR A 189 3.69 17.23 14.50
C THR A 189 2.44 18.10 14.39
N VAL A 190 1.80 18.14 13.22
CA VAL A 190 0.48 18.79 13.09
C VAL A 190 -0.53 18.13 14.03
N THR A 191 -0.47 16.81 14.21
CA THR A 191 -1.33 16.12 15.19
C THR A 191 -1.04 16.60 16.63
N ALA A 192 0.23 16.78 17.01
CA ALA A 192 0.60 17.29 18.33
C ALA A 192 0.04 18.70 18.58
N SER A 193 0.04 19.57 17.57
CA SER A 193 -0.53 20.93 17.68
C SER A 193 -2.04 20.99 17.92
N LYS A 194 -2.74 19.85 17.81
CA LYS A 194 -4.19 19.72 17.96
C LYS A 194 -4.58 18.91 19.21
N ALA A 195 -3.60 18.46 20.00
CA ALA A 195 -3.80 17.73 21.24
C ALA A 195 -3.89 18.68 22.44
#